data_AF-A0A7Y5R4U6-F1
#
_entry.id   AF-A0A7Y5R4U6-F1
#
_cell.length_a   1.000
_cell.length_b   1.000
_cell.length_c   1.000
_cell.angle_alpha   90.00
_cell.angle_beta   90.00
_cell.angle_gamma   90.00
#
_symmetry.space_group_name_H-M   'P 1'
#
loop_
_entity.id
_entity.type
_entity.pdbx_description
1 polymer ?
#
loop_
_entity_poly.entity_id
_entity_poly.type
_entity_poly.pdbx_seq_one_letter_code
_entity_poly.pdbx_strand_id
1 'polypeptide(L)'
;MASKYSEDHLFQTQLRAKIAGELKGEALEELNKAIATSPEAADEARFSGKLSQALRHEDKLQMNTLIGAIITSEGLPPTPPKSGPWGSALGWLLGLALLSVSGVIGYNAWFAGQLKSPAQLYERHFSPLENIIVTPENTGGLAGLDSGMEAYDRGDYAQASALLGNYYQQIGDPNAGLFLGVALLQQGNHKDALVPLQNSMRSLQPPALDACRWYLALALLKDDNPALARNVLRGIPEESVYGEQSKQLLVDMEKLSKPHE
;
A
#
# COMPACT_ATOMS: atom_id res chain seq x y z
N MET A 1 7.06 23.42 -25.33
CA MET A 1 6.75 22.23 -24.51
C MET A 1 8.00 21.45 -24.10
N ALA A 2 9.04 21.33 -24.95
CA ALA A 2 10.30 20.68 -24.57
C ALA A 2 11.09 21.39 -23.42
N SER A 3 11.01 22.72 -23.32
CA SER A 3 11.73 23.50 -22.29
C SER A 3 11.27 23.17 -20.86
N LYS A 4 9.96 23.18 -20.62
CA LYS A 4 9.38 22.93 -19.28
C LYS A 4 9.68 21.52 -18.78
N TYR A 5 9.63 20.53 -19.68
CA TYR A 5 9.96 19.14 -19.36
C TYR A 5 11.44 18.95 -18.94
N SER A 6 12.34 19.68 -19.60
CA SER A 6 13.77 19.67 -19.26
C SER A 6 14.05 20.32 -17.90
N GLU A 7 13.31 21.38 -17.57
CA GLU A 7 13.42 22.11 -16.30
C GLU A 7 12.90 21.27 -15.13
N ASP A 8 11.74 20.63 -15.27
CA ASP A 8 11.16 19.77 -14.23
C ASP A 8 12.06 18.57 -13.91
N HIS A 9 12.64 17.94 -14.94
CA HIS A 9 13.56 16.81 -14.77
C HIS A 9 14.89 17.23 -14.10
N LEU A 10 15.41 18.40 -14.48
CA LEU A 10 16.64 18.94 -13.88
C LEU A 10 16.43 19.26 -12.40
N PHE A 11 15.31 19.92 -12.06
CA PHE A 11 14.93 20.22 -10.68
C PHE A 11 14.87 18.96 -9.82
N GLN A 12 14.19 17.91 -10.31
CA GLN A 12 14.06 16.64 -9.60
C GLN A 12 15.40 15.92 -9.40
N THR A 13 16.27 15.96 -10.42
CA THR A 13 17.62 15.39 -10.34
C THR A 13 18.47 16.11 -9.30
N GLN A 14 18.43 17.44 -9.29
CA GLN A 14 19.14 18.27 -8.32
C GLN A 14 18.58 18.05 -6.90
N LEU A 15 17.27 17.97 -6.73
CA LEU A 15 16.64 17.75 -5.43
C LEU A 15 17.08 16.43 -4.79
N ARG A 16 17.13 15.35 -5.58
CA ARG A 16 17.65 14.05 -5.14
C ARG A 16 19.12 14.12 -4.73
N ALA A 17 19.95 14.74 -5.56
CA ALA A 17 21.37 14.92 -5.27
C ALA A 17 21.58 15.77 -4.00
N LYS A 18 20.73 16.78 -3.74
CA LYS A 18 20.76 17.57 -2.51
C LYS A 18 20.42 16.72 -1.29
N ILE A 19 19.40 15.88 -1.39
CA ILE A 19 18.99 14.96 -0.32
C ILE A 19 20.09 13.94 -0.02
N ALA A 20 20.75 13.43 -1.05
CA ALA A 20 21.90 12.53 -0.91
C ALA A 20 23.17 13.22 -0.36
N GLY A 21 23.20 14.56 -0.28
CA GLY A 21 24.38 15.34 0.13
C GLY A 21 25.45 15.48 -0.96
N GLU A 22 25.09 15.15 -2.21
CA GLU A 22 25.99 15.12 -3.36
C GLU A 22 25.96 16.43 -4.17
N LEU A 23 24.88 17.21 -4.05
CA LEU A 23 24.74 18.47 -4.76
C LEU A 23 25.58 19.59 -4.13
N LYS A 24 26.45 20.24 -4.92
CA LYS A 24 27.35 21.31 -4.49
C LYS A 24 27.51 22.38 -5.58
N GLY A 25 28.06 23.54 -5.20
CA GLY A 25 28.42 24.60 -6.14
C GLY A 25 27.19 25.24 -6.80
N GLU A 26 27.36 25.66 -8.06
CA GLU A 26 26.37 26.40 -8.85
C GLU A 26 25.00 25.70 -8.91
N ALA A 27 24.98 24.37 -9.08
CA ALA A 27 23.74 23.60 -9.15
C ALA A 27 22.93 23.62 -7.84
N LEU A 28 23.60 23.76 -6.68
CA LEU A 28 22.91 23.91 -5.38
C LEU A 28 22.30 25.31 -5.25
N GLU A 29 22.98 26.34 -5.74
CA GLU A 29 22.47 27.72 -5.73
C GLU A 29 21.27 27.87 -6.67
N GLU A 30 21.33 27.28 -7.86
CA GLU A 30 20.21 27.23 -8.80
C GLU A 30 18.98 26.53 -8.21
N LEU A 31 19.17 25.37 -7.57
CA LEU A 31 18.08 24.66 -6.90
C LEU A 31 17.49 25.50 -5.77
N ASN A 32 18.32 26.12 -4.92
CA ASN A 32 17.82 26.97 -3.84
C ASN A 32 17.08 28.20 -4.38
N LYS A 33 17.51 28.75 -5.51
CA LYS A 33 16.81 29.84 -6.19
C LYS A 33 15.46 29.37 -6.74
N ALA A 34 15.38 28.17 -7.32
CA ALA A 34 14.12 27.59 -7.80
C ALA A 34 13.12 27.38 -6.63
N ILE A 35 13.59 26.84 -5.51
CA ILE A 35 12.81 26.68 -4.27
C ILE A 35 12.33 28.04 -3.74
N ALA A 36 13.18 29.06 -3.78
CA ALA A 36 12.82 30.40 -3.27
C ALA A 36 11.83 31.17 -4.16
N THR A 37 11.75 30.82 -5.45
CA THR A 37 10.97 31.58 -6.44
C THR A 37 9.68 30.88 -6.86
N SER A 38 9.55 29.57 -6.63
CA SER A 38 8.36 28.79 -6.96
C SER A 38 7.77 28.15 -5.70
N PRO A 39 6.51 28.47 -5.33
CA PRO A 39 5.80 27.78 -4.24
C PRO A 39 5.74 26.26 -4.45
N GLU A 40 5.51 25.81 -5.68
CA GLU A 40 5.46 24.38 -6.05
C GLU A 40 6.81 23.69 -5.80
N ALA A 41 7.92 24.35 -6.14
CA ALA A 41 9.27 23.84 -5.87
C ALA A 41 9.59 23.82 -4.37
N ALA A 42 9.06 24.79 -3.61
CA ALA A 42 9.22 24.85 -2.16
C ALA A 42 8.47 23.70 -1.46
N ASP A 43 7.26 23.40 -1.90
CA ASP A 43 6.43 22.32 -1.36
C ASP A 43 7.04 20.96 -1.67
N GLU A 44 7.48 20.73 -2.92
CA GLU A 44 8.15 19.49 -3.33
C GLU A 44 9.46 19.26 -2.56
N ALA A 45 10.26 20.30 -2.35
CA ALA A 45 11.49 20.21 -1.58
C ALA A 45 11.24 19.92 -0.10
N ARG A 46 10.16 20.48 0.47
CA ARG A 46 9.74 20.23 1.85
C ARG A 46 9.25 18.79 2.02
N PHE A 47 8.39 18.32 1.12
CA PHE A 47 7.87 16.95 1.11
C PHE A 47 9.03 15.95 1.01
N SER A 48 9.90 16.12 0.02
CA SER A 48 11.04 15.21 -0.22
C SER A 48 12.05 15.21 0.94
N GLY A 49 12.27 16.37 1.57
CA GLY A 49 13.12 16.48 2.77
C GLY A 49 12.53 15.74 3.98
N LYS A 50 11.24 15.95 4.27
CA LYS A 50 10.53 15.25 5.35
C LYS A 50 10.50 13.74 5.11
N LEU A 51 10.25 13.31 3.88
CA LEU A 51 10.26 11.91 3.49
C LEU A 51 11.65 11.29 3.69
N SER A 52 12.71 11.95 3.20
CA SER A 52 14.07 11.46 3.42
C SER A 52 14.46 11.42 4.90
N GLN A 53 13.99 12.36 5.71
CA GLN A 53 14.25 12.37 7.14
C GLN A 53 13.52 11.21 7.84
N ALA A 54 12.25 10.97 7.50
CA ALA A 54 11.47 9.84 8.00
C ALA A 54 12.12 8.50 7.65
N LEU A 55 12.66 8.36 6.44
CA LEU A 55 13.37 7.16 5.97
C LEU A 55 14.75 6.95 6.63
N ARG A 56 15.32 7.99 7.27
CA ARG A 56 16.62 7.91 7.98
C ARG A 56 16.49 7.55 9.46
N HIS A 57 15.29 7.54 10.03
CA HIS A 57 15.08 7.12 11.41
C HIS A 57 15.11 5.58 11.51
N GLU A 58 16.03 5.04 12.32
CA GLU A 58 16.23 3.59 12.50
C GLU A 58 15.00 2.88 13.13
N ASP A 59 14.16 3.62 13.85
CA ASP A 59 12.93 3.11 14.43
C ASP A 59 11.79 3.05 13.40
N LYS A 60 11.75 1.92 12.69
CA LYS A 60 10.79 1.55 11.63
C LYS A 60 9.32 1.68 12.04
N LEU A 61 9.02 1.57 13.34
CA LEU A 61 7.66 1.74 13.87
C LEU A 61 7.16 3.19 13.77
N GLN A 62 8.08 4.16 13.79
CA GLN A 62 7.75 5.57 13.57
C GLN A 62 7.71 5.91 12.08
N MET A 63 8.29 5.09 11.20
CA MET A 63 8.35 5.39 9.77
C MET A 63 6.95 5.43 9.13
N ASN A 64 6.09 4.45 9.45
CA ASN A 64 4.72 4.42 8.92
C ASN A 64 3.83 5.54 9.47
N THR A 65 4.02 5.93 10.74
CA THR A 65 3.27 7.03 11.35
C THR A 65 3.76 8.39 10.83
N LEU A 66 5.06 8.55 10.60
CA LEU A 66 5.65 9.75 10.04
C LEU A 66 5.29 9.92 8.56
N ILE A 67 5.35 8.85 7.76
CA ILE A 67 4.92 8.88 6.34
C ILE A 67 3.43 9.20 6.25
N GLY A 68 2.59 8.55 7.07
CA GLY A 68 1.15 8.85 7.15
C GLY A 68 0.86 10.29 7.57
N ALA A 69 1.62 10.84 8.52
CA ALA A 69 1.48 12.23 8.96
C ALA A 69 1.93 13.23 7.88
N ILE A 70 2.97 12.91 7.10
CA ILE A 70 3.44 13.75 5.98
C ILE A 70 2.36 13.80 4.88
N ILE A 71 1.80 12.65 4.51
CA ILE A 71 0.74 12.56 3.49
C ILE A 71 -0.53 13.30 3.95
N THR A 72 -0.90 13.16 5.23
CA THR A 72 -2.09 13.82 5.79
C THR A 72 -1.92 15.34 5.93
N SER A 73 -0.69 15.84 6.15
CA SER A 73 -0.45 17.27 6.42
C SER A 73 -0.13 18.10 5.17
N GLU A 74 0.53 17.53 4.16
CA GLU A 74 0.96 18.26 2.95
C GLU A 74 0.20 17.82 1.69
N GLY A 75 -0.54 16.70 1.73
CA GLY A 75 -1.16 16.09 0.55
C GLY A 75 -0.16 15.34 -0.33
N LEU A 76 -0.66 14.62 -1.34
CA LEU A 76 0.19 14.05 -2.39
C LEU A 76 0.66 15.19 -3.32
N PRO A 77 1.90 15.14 -3.84
CA PRO A 77 2.38 16.16 -4.78
C PRO A 77 1.44 16.23 -6.00
N PRO A 78 1.21 17.44 -6.56
CA PRO A 78 0.32 17.60 -7.71
C PRO A 78 0.82 16.75 -8.88
N THR A 79 -0.12 16.09 -9.57
CA THR A 79 0.20 15.28 -10.76
C THR A 79 0.87 16.16 -11.84
N PRO A 80 1.96 15.70 -12.48
CA PRO A 80 2.59 16.46 -13.55
C PRO A 80 1.60 16.78 -14.68
N PRO A 81 1.75 17.92 -15.37
CA PRO A 81 0.82 18.34 -16.41
C PRO A 81 0.73 17.29 -17.53
N LYS A 82 -0.51 16.99 -17.95
CA LYS A 82 -0.82 16.06 -19.06
C LYS A 82 -0.19 16.56 -20.36
N SER A 83 1.01 16.11 -20.70
CA SER A 83 1.63 16.36 -22.00
C SER A 83 1.80 15.07 -22.80
N GLY A 84 0.93 14.89 -23.79
CA GLY A 84 1.21 14.19 -25.04
C GLY A 84 1.33 12.66 -25.00
N PRO A 85 1.02 11.97 -26.12
CA PRO A 85 0.74 10.54 -26.07
C PRO A 85 1.97 9.61 -26.12
N TRP A 86 3.21 10.10 -26.24
CA TRP A 86 4.38 9.23 -26.45
C TRP A 86 5.60 9.70 -25.63
N GLY A 87 5.90 8.97 -24.54
CA GLY A 87 7.27 8.77 -24.04
C GLY A 87 7.69 9.48 -22.74
N SER A 88 7.49 8.84 -21.59
CA SER A 88 8.47 8.88 -20.49
C SER A 88 8.36 7.64 -19.61
N ALA A 89 9.51 7.06 -19.26
CA ALA A 89 9.67 5.83 -18.46
C ALA A 89 9.16 5.97 -17.01
N LEU A 90 8.61 7.13 -16.63
CA LEU A 90 7.95 7.38 -15.35
C LEU A 90 6.45 7.09 -15.39
N GLY A 91 5.87 6.82 -16.56
CA GLY A 91 4.50 6.31 -16.71
C GLY A 91 4.32 4.86 -16.26
N TRP A 92 5.40 4.09 -16.09
CA TRP A 92 5.35 2.68 -15.65
C TRP A 92 5.39 2.50 -14.13
N LEU A 93 5.98 3.43 -13.38
CA LEU A 93 6.05 3.33 -11.91
C LEU A 93 4.87 3.99 -11.17
N LEU A 94 4.09 4.84 -11.85
CA LEU A 94 2.83 5.39 -11.32
C LEU A 94 1.59 4.98 -12.15
N GLY A 95 1.78 4.34 -13.31
CA GLY A 95 0.69 3.80 -14.13
C GLY A 95 0.01 2.57 -13.54
N LEU A 96 0.68 1.84 -12.62
CA LEU A 96 0.11 0.68 -11.95
C LEU A 96 -0.80 1.05 -10.75
N ALA A 97 -0.71 2.26 -10.21
CA ALA A 97 -1.61 2.71 -9.14
C ALA A 97 -3.00 3.12 -9.66
N LEU A 98 -3.15 3.50 -10.94
CA LEU A 98 -4.40 4.05 -11.50
C LEU A 98 -5.05 3.22 -12.62
N LEU A 99 -4.32 2.34 -13.32
CA LEU A 99 -4.93 1.45 -14.31
C LEU A 99 -5.60 0.22 -13.70
N SER A 100 -5.22 -0.15 -12.47
CA SER A 100 -5.84 -1.24 -11.69
C SER A 100 -7.27 -0.89 -11.25
N VAL A 101 -7.55 0.40 -10.99
CA VAL A 101 -8.91 0.86 -10.64
C VAL A 101 -9.83 0.84 -11.87
N SER A 102 -9.31 1.12 -13.08
CA SER A 102 -10.12 1.28 -14.29
C SER A 102 -10.43 -0.05 -15.00
N GLY A 103 -9.48 -0.99 -15.03
CA GLY A 103 -9.68 -2.33 -15.62
C GLY A 103 -10.64 -3.20 -14.80
N VAL A 104 -10.63 -3.05 -13.48
CA VAL A 104 -11.52 -3.76 -12.55
C VAL A 104 -12.96 -3.24 -12.68
N ILE A 105 -13.19 -1.95 -12.95
CA ILE A 105 -14.56 -1.42 -13.15
C ILE A 105 -15.20 -1.96 -14.44
N GLY A 106 -14.43 -2.08 -15.53
CA GLY A 106 -14.91 -2.62 -16.82
C GLY A 106 -15.25 -4.11 -16.79
N TYR A 107 -14.42 -4.92 -16.12
CA TYR A 107 -14.67 -6.37 -15.95
C TYR A 107 -15.85 -6.65 -15.01
N ASN A 108 -16.06 -5.82 -13.98
CA ASN A 108 -17.15 -5.96 -13.01
C ASN A 108 -18.55 -5.65 -13.56
N ALA A 109 -18.68 -4.84 -14.62
CA ALA A 109 -19.98 -4.54 -15.22
C ALA A 109 -20.62 -5.78 -15.90
N TRP A 110 -19.81 -6.74 -16.36
CA TRP A 110 -20.31 -7.99 -16.97
C TRP A 110 -20.80 -9.01 -15.93
N PHE A 111 -20.23 -9.01 -14.72
CA PHE A 111 -20.57 -9.95 -13.63
C PHE A 111 -21.62 -9.43 -12.63
N ALA A 112 -22.11 -8.19 -12.79
CA ALA A 112 -23.03 -7.54 -11.86
C ALA A 112 -24.41 -8.21 -11.70
N GLY A 113 -24.74 -9.22 -12.53
CA GLY A 113 -26.06 -9.86 -12.51
C GLY A 113 -26.25 -11.05 -11.56
N GLN A 114 -25.22 -11.59 -10.90
CA GLN A 114 -25.35 -12.87 -10.15
C GLN A 114 -24.45 -13.01 -8.90
N LEU A 115 -24.39 -12.00 -8.02
CA LEU A 115 -23.80 -12.20 -6.69
C LEU A 115 -24.80 -12.99 -5.82
N LYS A 116 -24.56 -14.29 -5.65
CA LYS A 116 -25.39 -15.24 -4.91
C LYS A 116 -24.75 -15.74 -3.60
N SER A 117 -23.47 -15.44 -3.33
CA SER A 117 -22.80 -15.92 -2.11
C SER A 117 -21.71 -15.00 -1.55
N PRO A 118 -21.42 -15.06 -0.23
CA PRO A 118 -20.29 -14.36 0.39
C PRO A 118 -18.94 -14.66 -0.27
N ALA A 119 -18.77 -15.89 -0.75
CA ALA A 119 -17.55 -16.29 -1.45
C ALA A 119 -17.32 -15.52 -2.75
N GLN A 120 -18.37 -15.09 -3.45
CA GLN A 120 -18.24 -14.28 -4.67
C GLN A 120 -17.94 -12.81 -4.36
N LEU A 121 -18.31 -12.30 -3.18
CA LEU A 121 -17.89 -10.96 -2.75
C LEU A 121 -16.38 -10.89 -2.55
N TYR A 122 -15.79 -11.90 -1.93
CA TYR A 122 -14.34 -11.96 -1.76
C TYR A 122 -13.61 -11.85 -3.10
N GLU A 123 -13.99 -12.63 -4.11
CA GLU A 123 -13.31 -12.64 -5.42
C GLU A 123 -13.30 -11.27 -6.07
N ARG A 124 -14.35 -10.47 -5.83
CA ARG A 124 -14.49 -9.12 -6.37
C ARG A 124 -13.60 -8.10 -5.67
N HIS A 125 -13.34 -8.29 -4.39
CA HIS A 125 -12.72 -7.29 -3.51
C HIS A 125 -11.28 -7.63 -3.13
N PHE A 126 -10.86 -8.88 -3.29
CA PHE A 126 -9.53 -9.30 -2.93
C PHE A 126 -8.49 -8.90 -3.98
N SER A 127 -7.41 -8.28 -3.50
CA SER A 127 -6.17 -8.05 -4.23
C SER A 127 -5.02 -8.25 -3.24
N PRO A 128 -3.90 -8.88 -3.66
CA PRO A 128 -2.70 -8.93 -2.84
C PRO A 128 -2.30 -7.55 -2.32
N LEU A 129 -1.84 -7.51 -1.07
CA LEU A 129 -1.29 -6.31 -0.47
C LEU A 129 0.00 -5.97 -1.19
N GLU A 130 0.11 -4.77 -1.74
CA GLU A 130 1.38 -4.30 -2.28
C GLU A 130 2.39 -4.14 -1.15
N ASN A 131 3.60 -4.66 -1.36
CA ASN A 131 4.66 -4.51 -0.38
C ASN A 131 5.22 -3.08 -0.45
N ILE A 132 4.81 -2.25 0.53
CA ILE A 132 5.39 -0.92 0.77
C ILE A 132 6.39 -1.00 1.94
N ILE A 133 6.62 -2.18 2.52
CA ILE A 133 7.59 -2.35 3.61
C ILE A 133 8.99 -2.32 3.02
N VAL A 134 9.70 -1.22 3.28
CA VAL A 134 11.15 -1.15 3.11
C VAL A 134 11.80 -1.95 4.24
N THR A 135 12.22 -3.19 3.96
CA THR A 135 13.13 -3.91 4.85
C THR A 135 14.53 -3.32 4.71
N PRO A 136 15.24 -2.96 5.80
CA PRO A 136 16.63 -2.56 5.68
C PRO A 136 17.49 -3.79 5.35
N GLU A 137 18.42 -3.60 4.45
CA GLU A 137 19.52 -4.52 4.23
C GLU A 137 20.29 -4.73 5.55
N ASN A 138 20.51 -5.99 5.93
CA ASN A 138 21.45 -6.44 6.96
C ASN A 138 21.15 -6.10 8.43
N THR A 139 20.17 -6.78 9.03
CA THR A 139 20.26 -7.11 10.47
C THR A 139 20.08 -8.62 10.65
N GLY A 140 21.11 -9.30 11.17
CA GLY A 140 21.34 -10.76 11.13
C GLY A 140 20.34 -11.69 11.83
N GLY A 141 19.10 -11.25 12.08
CA GLY A 141 17.96 -12.08 12.47
C GLY A 141 16.77 -11.98 11.51
N LEU A 142 16.90 -11.22 10.43
CA LEU A 142 15.83 -10.92 9.46
C LEU A 142 15.85 -11.79 8.21
N ALA A 143 16.82 -12.71 8.04
CA ALA A 143 16.96 -13.48 6.81
C ALA A 143 15.68 -14.25 6.41
N GLY A 144 14.93 -14.74 7.40
CA GLY A 144 13.63 -15.40 7.17
C GLY A 144 12.53 -14.43 6.73
N LEU A 145 12.53 -13.21 7.26
CA LEU A 145 11.60 -12.15 6.85
C LEU A 145 11.95 -11.69 5.43
N ASP A 146 13.21 -11.34 5.17
CA ASP A 146 13.65 -10.83 3.87
C ASP A 146 13.39 -11.85 2.75
N SER A 147 13.75 -13.12 2.98
CA SER A 147 13.49 -14.18 1.99
C SER A 147 11.99 -14.41 1.77
N GLY A 148 11.18 -14.29 2.83
CA GLY A 148 9.72 -14.43 2.74
C GLY A 148 9.07 -13.28 1.98
N MET A 149 9.53 -12.05 2.21
CA MET A 149 9.06 -10.86 1.50
C MET A 149 9.52 -10.84 0.05
N GLU A 150 10.75 -11.28 -0.26
CA GLU A 150 11.23 -11.42 -1.64
C GLU A 150 10.39 -12.44 -2.42
N ALA A 151 10.04 -13.57 -1.80
CA ALA A 151 9.13 -14.54 -2.41
C ALA A 151 7.72 -13.95 -2.63
N TYR A 152 7.23 -13.18 -1.66
CA TYR A 152 5.93 -12.49 -1.76
C TYR A 152 5.90 -11.49 -2.92
N ASP A 153 6.95 -10.68 -3.07
CA ASP A 153 7.09 -9.67 -4.12
C ASP A 153 7.18 -10.29 -5.53
N ARG A 154 7.74 -11.50 -5.63
CA ARG A 154 7.72 -12.30 -6.87
C ARG A 154 6.40 -12.99 -7.15
N GLY A 155 5.43 -12.91 -6.25
CA GLY A 155 4.15 -13.62 -6.34
C GLY A 155 4.27 -15.13 -6.06
N ASP A 156 5.38 -15.61 -5.50
CA ASP A 156 5.51 -16.99 -5.04
C ASP A 156 4.93 -17.11 -3.63
N TYR A 157 3.60 -17.07 -3.55
CA TYR A 157 2.89 -17.06 -2.28
C TYR A 157 3.05 -18.37 -1.50
N ALA A 158 3.30 -19.48 -2.18
CA ALA A 158 3.59 -20.76 -1.54
C ALA A 158 4.90 -20.67 -0.75
N GLN A 159 5.99 -20.25 -1.42
CA GLN A 159 7.27 -20.04 -0.75
C GLN A 159 7.19 -18.94 0.31
N ALA A 160 6.51 -17.83 0.01
CA ALA A 160 6.34 -16.71 0.94
C ALA A 160 5.65 -17.16 2.24
N SER A 161 4.54 -17.90 2.14
CA SER A 161 3.81 -18.35 3.32
C SER A 161 4.62 -19.33 4.18
N ALA A 162 5.46 -20.17 3.57
CA ALA A 162 6.35 -21.07 4.31
C ALA A 162 7.44 -20.30 5.08
N LEU A 163 8.11 -19.36 4.41
CA LEU A 163 9.19 -18.57 4.98
C LEU A 163 8.67 -17.59 6.06
N LEU A 164 7.62 -16.84 5.74
CA LEU A 164 6.96 -15.92 6.67
C LEU A 164 6.32 -16.68 7.83
N GLY A 165 5.77 -17.88 7.60
CA GLY A 165 5.24 -18.76 8.64
C GLY A 165 6.28 -19.14 9.68
N ASN A 166 7.45 -19.61 9.22
CA ASN A 166 8.56 -19.97 10.09
C ASN A 166 9.07 -18.75 10.89
N TYR A 167 9.24 -17.61 10.22
CA TYR A 167 9.65 -16.38 10.86
C TYR A 167 8.63 -15.89 11.91
N TYR A 168 7.34 -15.88 11.54
CA TYR A 168 6.25 -15.44 12.40
C TYR A 168 6.13 -16.31 13.66
N GLN A 169 6.31 -17.63 13.55
CA GLN A 169 6.29 -18.52 14.71
C GLN A 169 7.45 -18.28 15.68
N GLN A 170 8.61 -17.85 15.19
CA GLN A 170 9.79 -17.61 16.02
C GLN A 170 9.77 -16.23 16.68
N ILE A 171 9.40 -15.20 15.92
CA ILE A 171 9.54 -13.80 16.32
C ILE A 171 8.21 -13.19 16.77
N GLY A 172 7.09 -13.66 16.22
CA GLY A 172 5.77 -13.08 16.48
C GLY A 172 5.58 -11.69 15.87
N ASP A 173 6.35 -11.32 14.84
CA ASP A 173 6.27 -10.01 14.19
C ASP A 173 4.88 -9.78 13.56
N PRO A 174 4.11 -8.77 14.02
CA PRO A 174 2.78 -8.48 13.47
C PRO A 174 2.78 -8.15 11.97
N ASN A 175 3.85 -7.57 11.42
CA ASN A 175 3.92 -7.28 9.99
C ASN A 175 4.08 -8.59 9.19
N ALA A 176 4.95 -9.49 9.64
CA ALA A 176 5.10 -10.80 9.04
C ALA A 176 3.78 -11.59 9.09
N GLY A 177 3.02 -11.50 10.18
CA GLY A 177 1.71 -12.12 10.30
C GLY A 177 0.66 -11.54 9.35
N LEU A 178 0.71 -10.23 9.06
CA LEU A 178 -0.11 -9.62 8.01
C LEU A 178 0.20 -10.21 6.63
N PHE A 179 1.46 -10.16 6.19
CA PHE A 179 1.85 -10.67 4.87
C PHE A 179 1.66 -12.18 4.73
N LEU A 180 1.90 -12.94 5.80
CA LEU A 180 1.57 -14.36 5.87
C LEU A 180 0.09 -14.61 5.64
N GLY A 181 -0.78 -13.85 6.30
CA GLY A 181 -2.23 -13.93 6.11
C GLY A 181 -2.64 -13.69 4.65
N VAL A 182 -2.06 -12.66 4.02
CA VAL A 182 -2.35 -12.35 2.60
C VAL A 182 -1.83 -13.44 1.66
N ALA A 183 -0.62 -13.96 1.89
CA ALA A 183 -0.07 -15.07 1.11
C ALA A 183 -0.91 -16.35 1.23
N LEU A 184 -1.46 -16.63 2.41
CA LEU A 184 -2.37 -17.75 2.63
C LEU A 184 -3.70 -17.56 1.91
N LEU A 185 -4.27 -16.35 1.95
CA LEU A 185 -5.49 -16.02 1.21
C LEU A 185 -5.32 -16.18 -0.30
N GLN A 186 -4.18 -15.77 -0.84
CA GLN A 186 -3.86 -15.91 -2.26
C GLN A 186 -3.73 -17.37 -2.71
N GLN A 187 -3.38 -18.28 -1.79
CA GLN A 187 -3.34 -19.72 -2.04
C GLN A 187 -4.70 -20.41 -1.84
N GLY A 188 -5.73 -19.67 -1.39
CA GLY A 188 -7.02 -20.24 -1.02
C GLY A 188 -7.05 -20.89 0.37
N ASN A 189 -6.00 -20.71 1.18
CA ASN A 189 -5.88 -21.22 2.55
C ASN A 189 -6.54 -20.25 3.54
N HIS A 190 -7.80 -19.89 3.30
CA HIS A 190 -8.51 -18.81 4.00
C HIS A 190 -8.60 -19.04 5.52
N LYS A 191 -8.80 -20.29 5.94
CA LYS A 191 -8.91 -20.66 7.36
C LYS A 191 -7.58 -20.49 8.11
N ASP A 192 -6.47 -20.84 7.45
CA ASP A 192 -5.13 -20.74 8.04
C ASP A 192 -4.69 -19.28 8.16
N ALA A 193 -5.23 -18.38 7.32
CA ALA A 193 -4.96 -16.95 7.38
C ALA A 193 -5.55 -16.26 8.63
N LEU A 194 -6.59 -16.83 9.24
CA LEU A 194 -7.33 -16.17 10.33
C LEU A 194 -6.45 -15.90 11.56
N VAL A 195 -5.70 -16.90 12.02
CA VAL A 195 -4.87 -16.81 13.24
C VAL A 195 -3.77 -15.75 13.13
N PRO A 196 -2.90 -15.76 12.10
CA PRO A 196 -1.84 -14.76 11.99
C PRO A 196 -2.41 -13.34 11.83
N LEU A 197 -3.50 -13.16 11.09
CA LEU A 197 -4.16 -11.84 10.95
C LEU A 197 -4.75 -11.35 12.28
N GLN A 198 -5.52 -12.19 12.99
CA GLN A 198 -6.11 -11.83 14.27
C GLN A 198 -5.08 -11.46 15.33
N ASN A 199 -3.98 -12.24 15.41
CA ASN A 199 -2.92 -11.96 16.36
C ASN A 199 -2.17 -10.67 16.01
N SER A 200 -1.89 -10.44 14.72
CA SER A 200 -1.19 -9.24 14.26
C SER A 200 -1.98 -7.96 14.52
N MET A 201 -3.30 -8.01 14.35
CA MET A 201 -4.21 -6.88 14.61
C MET A 201 -4.11 -6.32 16.05
N ARG A 202 -3.63 -7.10 17.03
CA ARG A 202 -3.50 -6.65 18.42
C ARG A 202 -2.38 -5.64 18.65
N SER A 203 -1.39 -5.60 17.76
CA SER A 203 -0.16 -4.83 17.95
C SER A 203 0.13 -3.89 16.78
N LEU A 204 -0.47 -4.11 15.61
CA LEU A 204 -0.37 -3.20 14.47
C LEU A 204 -0.99 -1.84 14.77
N GLN A 205 -0.41 -0.81 14.18
CA GLN A 205 -0.94 0.56 14.14
C GLN A 205 -1.37 0.92 12.72
N PRO A 206 -2.27 1.89 12.54
CA PRO A 206 -2.57 2.42 11.21
C PRO A 206 -1.29 2.90 10.49
N PRO A 207 -1.18 2.72 9.15
CA PRO A 207 -2.18 2.15 8.24
C PRO A 207 -2.20 0.61 8.18
N ALA A 208 -1.17 -0.07 8.69
CA ALA A 208 -1.06 -1.53 8.61
C ALA A 208 -2.17 -2.26 9.39
N LEU A 209 -2.67 -1.65 10.47
CA LEU A 209 -3.84 -2.14 11.20
C LEU A 209 -5.08 -2.21 10.32
N ASP A 210 -5.31 -1.19 9.49
CA ASP A 210 -6.50 -1.13 8.64
C ASP A 210 -6.41 -2.11 7.47
N ALA A 211 -5.20 -2.30 6.92
CA ALA A 211 -4.93 -3.39 5.98
C ALA A 211 -5.21 -4.76 6.63
N CYS A 212 -4.73 -4.99 7.85
CA CYS A 212 -4.95 -6.24 8.57
C CYS A 212 -6.45 -6.52 8.82
N ARG A 213 -7.22 -5.49 9.19
CA ARG A 213 -8.68 -5.58 9.31
C ARG A 213 -9.33 -5.93 7.99
N TRP A 214 -8.93 -5.28 6.89
CA TRP A 214 -9.45 -5.55 5.56
C TRP A 214 -9.25 -7.02 5.17
N TYR A 215 -8.01 -7.53 5.23
CA TYR A 215 -7.72 -8.92 4.87
C TYR A 215 -8.34 -9.93 5.82
N LEU A 216 -8.46 -9.61 7.11
CA LEU A 216 -9.17 -10.47 8.07
C LEU A 216 -10.66 -10.56 7.73
N ALA A 217 -11.31 -9.46 7.35
CA ALA A 217 -12.70 -9.48 6.94
C ALA A 217 -12.92 -10.32 5.68
N LEU A 218 -12.00 -10.23 4.70
CA LEU A 218 -12.04 -11.04 3.49
C LEU A 218 -11.84 -12.54 3.80
N ALA A 219 -10.90 -12.88 4.68
CA ALA A 219 -10.72 -14.25 5.17
C ALA A 219 -11.99 -14.80 5.82
N LEU A 220 -12.62 -14.01 6.70
CA LEU A 220 -13.87 -14.37 7.38
C LEU A 220 -15.04 -14.53 6.40
N LEU A 221 -15.12 -13.73 5.34
CA LEU A 221 -16.16 -13.89 4.30
C LEU A 221 -16.02 -15.21 3.54
N LYS A 222 -14.78 -15.62 3.25
CA LYS A 222 -14.51 -16.91 2.60
C LYS A 222 -14.71 -18.10 3.51
N ASP A 223 -14.48 -17.93 4.82
CA ASP A 223 -14.72 -18.95 5.84
C ASP A 223 -16.17 -18.96 6.35
N ASP A 224 -17.13 -18.43 5.57
CA ASP A 224 -18.57 -18.40 5.89
C ASP A 224 -18.93 -17.73 7.24
N ASN A 225 -18.14 -16.73 7.63
CA ASN A 225 -18.33 -15.95 8.86
C ASN A 225 -18.69 -14.47 8.56
N PRO A 226 -19.77 -14.18 7.80
CA PRO A 226 -20.09 -12.80 7.36
C PRO A 226 -20.46 -11.86 8.51
N ALA A 227 -20.98 -12.38 9.63
CA ALA A 227 -21.27 -11.56 10.81
C ALA A 227 -19.98 -10.99 11.45
N LEU A 228 -18.95 -11.82 11.59
CA LEU A 228 -17.65 -11.39 12.10
C LEU A 228 -16.95 -10.47 11.10
N ALA A 229 -17.00 -10.78 9.81
CA ALA A 229 -16.45 -9.92 8.77
C ALA A 229 -17.04 -8.50 8.84
N ARG A 230 -18.37 -8.39 8.99
CA ARG A 230 -19.06 -7.09 9.14
C ARG A 230 -18.55 -6.31 10.35
N ASN A 231 -18.33 -6.99 11.47
CA ASN A 231 -17.83 -6.33 12.68
C ASN A 231 -16.39 -5.82 12.49
N VAL A 232 -15.54 -6.58 11.81
CA VAL A 232 -14.16 -6.17 11.50
C VAL A 232 -14.16 -4.98 10.54
N LEU A 233 -14.97 -5.01 9.47
CA LEU A 233 -15.07 -3.93 8.47
C LEU A 233 -15.52 -2.59 9.07
N ARG A 234 -16.47 -2.61 10.02
CA ARG A 234 -16.92 -1.41 10.73
C ARG A 234 -15.82 -0.74 11.57
N GLY A 235 -14.75 -1.47 11.88
CA GLY A 235 -13.59 -0.94 12.58
C GLY A 235 -12.60 -0.18 11.69
N ILE A 236 -12.79 -0.20 10.36
CA ILE A 236 -11.92 0.47 9.39
C ILE A 236 -12.36 1.94 9.26
N PRO A 237 -11.49 2.93 9.55
CA PRO A 237 -11.83 4.34 9.38
C PRO A 237 -12.12 4.71 7.92
N GLU A 238 -13.00 5.69 7.71
CA GLU A 238 -13.40 6.14 6.38
C GLU A 238 -12.25 6.79 5.61
N GLU A 239 -11.38 7.50 6.33
CA GLU A 239 -10.18 8.15 5.82
C GLU A 239 -9.02 7.19 5.52
N SER A 240 -9.16 5.90 5.88
CA SER A 240 -8.13 4.90 5.59
C SER A 240 -8.11 4.53 4.10
N VAL A 241 -7.01 3.95 3.65
CA VAL A 241 -6.86 3.42 2.28
C VAL A 241 -7.98 2.43 1.92
N TYR A 242 -8.51 1.70 2.92
CA TYR A 242 -9.56 0.70 2.76
C TYR A 242 -10.96 1.22 3.14
N GLY A 243 -11.11 2.50 3.49
CA GLY A 243 -12.36 3.06 4.01
C GLY A 243 -13.52 2.93 3.02
N GLU A 244 -13.31 3.37 1.78
CA GLU A 244 -14.32 3.29 0.72
C GLU A 244 -14.62 1.83 0.33
N GLN A 245 -13.58 0.98 0.25
CA GLN A 245 -13.75 -0.44 -0.05
C GLN A 245 -14.54 -1.16 1.05
N SER A 246 -14.27 -0.84 2.32
CA SER A 246 -15.00 -1.35 3.48
C SER A 246 -16.47 -0.97 3.43
N LYS A 247 -16.78 0.31 3.16
CA LYS A 247 -18.15 0.78 2.99
C LYS A 247 -18.88 0.06 1.87
N GLN A 248 -18.26 -0.06 0.71
CA GLN A 248 -18.86 -0.73 -0.44
C GLN A 248 -19.13 -2.21 -0.14
N LEU A 249 -18.18 -2.90 0.50
CA LEU A 249 -18.33 -4.30 0.87
C LEU A 249 -19.46 -4.49 1.91
N LEU A 250 -19.59 -3.60 2.89
CA LEU A 250 -20.70 -3.61 3.85
C LEU A 250 -22.06 -3.48 3.16
N VAL A 251 -22.18 -2.59 2.16
CA VAL A 251 -23.39 -2.43 1.35
C VAL A 251 -23.71 -3.70 0.56
N ASP A 252 -22.70 -4.30 -0.08
CA ASP A 252 -22.88 -5.53 -0.87
C ASP A 252 -23.30 -6.71 0.02
N MET A 253 -22.73 -6.82 1.23
CA MET A 253 -23.13 -7.81 2.22
C MET A 253 -24.57 -7.61 2.71
N GLU A 254 -25.04 -6.37 2.81
CA GLU A 254 -26.44 -6.10 3.19
C GLU A 254 -27.41 -6.55 2.09
N LYS A 255 -27.09 -6.26 0.82
CA LYS A 255 -27.89 -6.70 -0.32
C LYS A 255 -28.04 -8.22 -0.38
N LEU A 256 -26.97 -8.97 -0.12
CA LEU A 256 -27.00 -10.43 -0.06
C LEU A 256 -27.86 -10.98 1.10
N SER A 257 -28.03 -10.21 2.17
CA SER A 257 -28.83 -10.66 3.33
C SER A 257 -30.33 -10.41 3.19
N LYS A 258 -30.75 -9.59 2.23
CA LYS A 258 -32.17 -9.35 1.94
C LYS A 258 -32.65 -10.38 0.91
N PRO A 259 -33.69 -11.18 1.20
CA PRO A 259 -34.25 -12.08 0.20
C PRO A 259 -34.77 -11.26 -0.99
N HIS A 260 -34.51 -11.73 -2.21
CA HIS A 260 -35.16 -11.20 -3.41
C HIS A 260 -36.67 -11.46 -3.26
N GLU A 261 -37.44 -10.40 -2.97
CA GLU A 261 -38.90 -10.38 -3.14
C GLU A 261 -39.27 -10.38 -4.63
#